data_AF-A0A133RWM5-F1
#
_entry.id   AF-A0A133RWM5-F1
#
_cell.length_a   1.000
_cell.length_b   1.000
_cell.length_c   1.000
_cell.angle_alpha   90.00
_cell.angle_beta   90.00
_cell.angle_gamma   90.00
#
_symmetry.space_group_name_H-M   'P 1'
#
loop_
_entity.id
_entity.type
_entity.pdbx_description
1 polymer ?
#
loop_
_entity_poly.entity_id
_entity_poly.type
_entity_poly.pdbx_seq_one_letter_code
_entity_poly.pdbx_strand_id
1 'polypeptide(L)'
;LTTEEKEAAKAEARKLADAAKVNVDKATTDAGVAVVEQQGTTKVANVDPLAKAKPAAKAAIDAALKAQEQAIDAKPDSTKEEKEAAKEEARAKAEEAKSAIDKAASNGDVTTAKDAGVGTITPVEPKAEVKPAAKQAIEDAYNNKVAEIEKRSDLTTEEKEAAKA
;
A
#
# COMPACT_ATOMS: atom_id res chain seq x y z
N LEU A 1 12.08 9.40 -11.98
CA LEU A 1 13.32 8.62 -12.15
C LEU A 1 14.16 8.71 -10.91
N THR A 2 14.74 7.60 -10.49
CA THR A 2 15.78 7.55 -9.46
C THR A 2 17.13 7.93 -10.05
N THR A 3 18.13 8.14 -9.18
CA THR A 3 19.51 8.38 -9.60
C THR A 3 20.02 7.27 -10.51
N GLU A 4 19.78 6.01 -10.14
CA GLU A 4 20.25 4.83 -10.88
C GLU A 4 19.63 4.75 -12.28
N GLU A 5 18.34 5.07 -12.42
CA GLU A 5 17.66 5.10 -13.72
C GLU A 5 18.20 6.21 -14.63
N LYS A 6 18.55 7.37 -14.05
CA LYS A 6 19.18 8.48 -14.79
C LYS A 6 20.60 8.11 -15.24
N GLU A 7 21.40 7.52 -14.36
CA GLU A 7 22.77 7.11 -14.68
C GLU A 7 22.79 5.98 -15.72
N ALA A 8 21.83 5.04 -15.68
CA ALA A 8 21.69 4.02 -16.71
C ALA A 8 21.41 4.63 -18.10
N ALA A 9 20.53 5.64 -18.19
CA ALA A 9 20.25 6.33 -19.44
C ALA A 9 21.47 7.11 -19.95
N LYS A 10 22.21 7.81 -19.07
CA LYS A 10 23.46 8.49 -19.44
C LYS A 10 24.51 7.50 -19.96
N ALA A 11 24.65 6.34 -19.31
CA ALA A 11 25.58 5.31 -19.72
C ALA A 11 25.23 4.75 -21.11
N GLU A 12 23.96 4.51 -21.41
CA GLU A 12 23.52 4.05 -22.73
C GLU A 12 23.75 5.13 -23.81
N ALA A 13 23.42 6.40 -23.52
CA ALA A 13 23.73 7.51 -24.42
C ALA A 13 25.23 7.62 -24.71
N ARG A 14 26.07 7.44 -23.68
CA ARG A 14 27.53 7.46 -23.85
C ARG A 14 28.02 6.30 -24.72
N LYS A 15 27.54 5.09 -24.48
CA LYS A 15 27.85 3.90 -25.27
C LYS A 15 27.48 4.08 -26.75
N LEU A 16 26.30 4.63 -27.02
CA LEU A 16 25.84 4.92 -28.39
C LEU A 16 26.72 5.98 -29.06
N ALA A 17 27.10 7.03 -28.32
CA ALA A 17 28.00 8.07 -28.83
C ALA A 17 29.39 7.53 -29.14
N ASP A 18 29.97 6.71 -28.27
CA ASP A 18 31.29 6.12 -28.48
C ASP A 18 31.28 5.11 -29.65
N ALA A 19 30.20 4.32 -29.79
CA ALA A 19 30.01 3.45 -30.95
C ALA A 19 29.87 4.24 -32.28
N ALA A 20 29.19 5.38 -32.26
CA ALA A 20 29.09 6.25 -33.44
C ALA A 20 30.45 6.82 -33.86
N LYS A 21 31.27 7.29 -32.90
CA LYS A 21 32.63 7.80 -33.18
C LYS A 21 33.52 6.73 -33.82
N VAL A 22 33.50 5.50 -33.29
CA VAL A 22 34.23 4.38 -33.89
C VAL A 22 33.77 4.09 -35.32
N ASN A 23 32.49 4.28 -35.64
CA ASN A 23 32.00 4.11 -37.01
C ASN A 23 32.41 5.27 -37.92
N VAL A 24 32.55 6.50 -37.39
CA VAL A 24 33.10 7.64 -38.13
C VAL A 24 34.55 7.36 -38.51
N ASP A 25 35.36 6.87 -37.57
CA ASP A 25 36.78 6.51 -37.83
C ASP A 25 36.93 5.44 -38.92
N LYS A 26 35.90 4.62 -39.15
CA LYS A 26 35.86 3.57 -40.19
C LYS A 26 35.33 4.06 -41.54
N ALA A 27 34.68 5.22 -41.60
CA ALA A 27 34.11 5.73 -42.83
C ALA A 27 35.23 6.25 -43.75
N THR A 28 35.21 5.86 -45.02
CA THR A 28 36.28 6.18 -45.99
C THR A 28 35.90 7.29 -46.97
N THR A 29 34.69 7.86 -46.86
CA THR A 29 34.18 8.92 -47.73
C THR A 29 33.41 9.95 -46.93
N ASP A 30 33.39 11.20 -47.41
CA ASP A 30 32.65 12.29 -46.78
C ASP A 30 31.15 11.98 -46.65
N ALA A 31 30.56 11.37 -47.69
CA ALA A 31 29.17 10.93 -47.66
C ALA A 31 28.94 9.83 -46.59
N GLY A 32 29.87 8.90 -46.44
CA GLY A 32 29.82 7.87 -45.40
C GLY A 32 29.90 8.46 -43.99
N VAL A 33 30.79 9.43 -43.78
CA VAL A 33 30.92 10.17 -42.51
C VAL A 33 29.60 10.86 -42.18
N ALA A 34 29.00 11.60 -43.12
CA ALA A 34 27.74 12.30 -42.90
C ALA A 34 26.57 11.37 -42.54
N VAL A 35 26.49 10.18 -43.17
CA VAL A 35 25.47 9.17 -42.85
C VAL A 35 25.68 8.63 -41.44
N VAL A 36 26.91 8.27 -41.06
CA VAL A 36 27.20 7.74 -39.72
C VAL A 36 26.96 8.79 -38.65
N GLU A 37 27.33 10.05 -38.91
CA GLU A 37 27.06 11.18 -38.02
C GLU A 37 25.55 11.34 -37.78
N GLN A 38 24.73 11.37 -38.84
CA GLN A 38 23.28 11.48 -38.74
C GLN A 38 22.69 10.31 -37.92
N GLN A 39 23.11 9.08 -38.21
CA GLN A 39 22.62 7.90 -37.49
C GLN A 39 23.05 7.92 -36.02
N GLY A 40 24.28 8.31 -35.74
CA GLY A 40 24.84 8.39 -34.39
C GLY A 40 24.13 9.42 -33.53
N THR A 41 23.99 10.64 -34.05
CA THR A 41 23.27 11.74 -33.39
C THR A 41 21.80 11.38 -33.14
N THR A 42 21.12 10.77 -34.11
CA THR A 42 19.74 10.29 -33.96
C THR A 42 19.61 9.24 -32.84
N LYS A 43 20.50 8.23 -32.81
CA LYS A 43 20.46 7.19 -31.77
C LYS A 43 20.67 7.75 -30.37
N VAL A 44 21.64 8.65 -30.20
CA VAL A 44 21.93 9.29 -28.91
C VAL A 44 20.76 10.17 -28.47
N ALA A 45 20.16 10.94 -29.39
CA ALA A 45 19.01 11.79 -29.11
C ALA A 45 17.75 10.99 -28.71
N ASN A 46 17.63 9.75 -29.18
CA ASN A 46 16.49 8.87 -28.88
C ASN A 46 16.64 8.09 -27.56
N VAL A 47 17.69 8.32 -26.77
CA VAL A 47 17.80 7.70 -25.45
C VAL A 47 16.82 8.34 -24.47
N ASP A 48 15.87 7.54 -24.00
CA ASP A 48 14.88 7.95 -23.01
C ASP A 48 15.02 7.11 -21.71
N PRO A 49 15.18 7.73 -20.53
CA PRO A 49 15.21 7.01 -19.27
C PRO A 49 13.86 6.35 -18.92
N LEU A 50 13.90 5.08 -18.53
CA LEU A 50 12.72 4.31 -18.16
C LEU A 50 12.50 4.30 -16.64
N ALA A 51 11.35 4.82 -16.18
CA ALA A 51 10.94 4.77 -14.78
C ALA A 51 10.39 3.38 -14.41
N LYS A 52 10.98 2.72 -13.41
CA LYS A 52 10.60 1.39 -12.94
C LYS A 52 10.39 1.35 -11.42
N ALA A 53 11.31 1.93 -10.65
CA ALA A 53 11.32 1.77 -9.20
C ALA A 53 10.09 2.40 -8.53
N LYS A 54 9.81 3.67 -8.82
CA LYS A 54 8.66 4.39 -8.22
C LYS A 54 7.30 3.80 -8.62
N PRO A 55 7.02 3.52 -9.92
CA PRO A 55 5.76 2.87 -10.31
C PRO A 55 5.54 1.52 -9.63
N ALA A 56 6.56 0.67 -9.57
CA ALA A 56 6.47 -0.64 -8.92
C ALA A 56 6.20 -0.52 -7.41
N ALA A 57 6.86 0.43 -6.74
CA ALA A 57 6.64 0.70 -5.32
C ALA A 57 5.21 1.20 -5.03
N LYS A 58 4.68 2.11 -5.87
CA LYS A 58 3.29 2.59 -5.73
C LYS A 58 2.27 1.47 -5.92
N ALA A 59 2.50 0.58 -6.89
CA ALA A 59 1.64 -0.59 -7.09
C ALA A 59 1.65 -1.54 -5.88
N ALA A 60 2.79 -1.68 -5.20
CA ALA A 60 2.88 -2.45 -3.95
C ALA A 60 2.09 -1.81 -2.80
N ILE A 61 2.09 -0.47 -2.70
CA ILE A 61 1.25 0.26 -1.74
C ILE A 61 -0.24 0.04 -2.03
N ASP A 62 -0.65 0.11 -3.30
CA ASP A 62 -2.04 -0.15 -3.71
C ASP A 62 -2.48 -1.59 -3.37
N ALA A 63 -1.61 -2.57 -3.59
CA ALA A 63 -1.87 -3.95 -3.23
C ALA A 63 -2.02 -4.15 -1.71
N ALA A 64 -1.13 -3.53 -0.92
CA ALA A 64 -1.19 -3.59 0.54
C ALA A 64 -2.47 -2.92 1.09
N LEU A 65 -2.84 -1.75 0.56
CA LEU A 65 -4.10 -1.07 0.90
C LEU A 65 -5.31 -1.97 0.62
N LYS A 66 -5.39 -2.54 -0.58
CA LYS A 66 -6.51 -3.42 -0.97
C LYS A 66 -6.62 -4.64 -0.04
N ALA A 67 -5.50 -5.26 0.29
CA ALA A 67 -5.48 -6.38 1.22
C ALA A 67 -5.96 -5.96 2.62
N GLN A 68 -5.56 -4.77 3.08
CA GLN A 68 -5.98 -4.25 4.37
C GLN A 68 -7.46 -3.92 4.42
N GLU A 69 -8.02 -3.30 3.38
CA GLU A 69 -9.46 -3.02 3.30
C GLU A 69 -10.28 -4.30 3.37
N GLN A 70 -9.83 -5.39 2.73
CA GLN A 70 -10.45 -6.70 2.83
C GLN A 70 -10.36 -7.30 4.24
N ALA A 71 -9.21 -7.16 4.91
CA ALA A 71 -9.03 -7.62 6.29
C ALA A 71 -9.95 -6.86 7.27
N ILE A 72 -10.08 -5.54 7.08
CA ILE A 72 -11.01 -4.68 7.82
C ILE A 72 -12.46 -5.12 7.59
N ASP A 73 -12.85 -5.38 6.34
CA ASP A 73 -14.19 -5.84 6.00
C ASP A 73 -14.55 -7.18 6.65
N ALA A 74 -13.56 -8.05 6.85
CA ALA A 74 -13.74 -9.34 7.48
C ALA A 74 -13.96 -9.28 9.01
N LYS A 75 -13.78 -8.12 9.67
CA LYS A 75 -13.93 -8.00 11.14
C LYS A 75 -15.40 -8.13 11.58
N PRO A 76 -15.79 -9.20 12.29
CA PRO A 76 -17.21 -9.46 12.57
C PRO A 76 -17.76 -8.60 13.72
N ASP A 77 -16.91 -8.20 14.66
CA ASP A 77 -17.31 -7.45 15.85
C ASP A 77 -17.42 -5.94 15.62
N SER A 78 -17.06 -5.47 14.42
CA SER A 78 -17.18 -4.05 14.06
C SER A 78 -18.47 -3.75 13.29
N THR A 79 -18.96 -2.53 13.43
CA THR A 79 -20.03 -1.96 12.60
C THR A 79 -19.49 -1.50 11.24
N LYS A 80 -20.38 -1.01 10.37
CA LYS A 80 -19.97 -0.47 9.08
C LYS A 80 -19.19 0.84 9.25
N GLU A 81 -19.63 1.69 10.17
CA GLU A 81 -19.04 3.00 10.43
C GLU A 81 -17.62 2.86 10.99
N GLU A 82 -17.41 1.95 11.93
CA GLU A 82 -16.07 1.66 12.50
C GLU A 82 -15.11 1.12 11.42
N LYS A 83 -15.61 0.28 10.51
CA LYS A 83 -14.83 -0.24 9.38
C LYS A 83 -14.47 0.85 8.37
N GLU A 84 -15.41 1.69 7.98
CA GLU A 84 -15.13 2.75 7.02
C GLU A 84 -14.14 3.79 7.57
N ALA A 85 -14.22 4.12 8.86
CA ALA A 85 -13.22 4.97 9.52
C ALA A 85 -11.80 4.37 9.43
N ALA A 86 -11.66 3.06 9.69
CA ALA A 86 -10.37 2.37 9.54
C ALA A 86 -9.90 2.32 8.07
N LYS A 87 -10.79 2.12 7.10
CA LYS A 87 -10.40 2.17 5.68
C LYS A 87 -9.94 3.55 5.26
N GLU A 88 -10.58 4.61 5.74
CA GLU A 88 -10.16 5.98 5.48
C GLU A 88 -8.76 6.26 6.04
N GLU A 89 -8.48 5.81 7.27
CA GLU A 89 -7.14 5.89 7.86
C GLU A 89 -6.10 5.12 7.03
N ALA A 90 -6.43 3.91 6.55
CA ALA A 90 -5.55 3.13 5.70
C ALA A 90 -5.27 3.82 4.35
N ARG A 91 -6.29 4.45 3.74
CA ARG A 91 -6.15 5.23 2.49
C ARG A 91 -5.26 6.45 2.69
N ALA A 92 -5.41 7.17 3.80
CA ALA A 92 -4.57 8.32 4.12
C ALA A 92 -3.09 7.92 4.24
N LYS A 93 -2.80 6.82 4.95
CA LYS A 93 -1.43 6.28 5.06
C LYS A 93 -0.86 5.81 3.73
N ALA A 94 -1.69 5.23 2.86
CA ALA A 94 -1.28 4.86 1.50
C ALA A 94 -0.89 6.08 0.67
N GLU A 95 -1.63 7.19 0.78
CA GLU A 95 -1.31 8.43 0.09
C GLU A 95 -0.01 9.07 0.61
N GLU A 96 0.18 9.09 1.93
CA GLU A 96 1.44 9.55 2.54
C GLU A 96 2.64 8.73 2.05
N ALA A 97 2.50 7.40 1.98
CA ALA A 97 3.53 6.51 1.47
C ALA A 97 3.85 6.79 -0.02
N LYS A 98 2.83 7.00 -0.85
CA LYS A 98 3.02 7.36 -2.27
C LYS A 98 3.74 8.71 -2.43
N SER A 99 3.41 9.69 -1.59
CA SER A 99 4.11 10.99 -1.56
C SER A 99 5.58 10.84 -1.17
N ALA A 100 5.89 9.98 -0.19
CA ALA A 100 7.26 9.66 0.18
C ALA A 100 8.04 8.99 -0.96
N ILE A 101 7.41 8.03 -1.67
CA ILE A 101 7.99 7.39 -2.87
C ILE A 101 8.26 8.40 -3.98
N ASP A 102 7.39 9.40 -4.16
CA ASP A 102 7.61 10.47 -5.15
C ASP A 102 8.82 11.33 -4.83
N LYS A 103 9.08 11.58 -3.53
CA LYS A 103 10.22 12.36 -3.06
C LYS A 103 11.54 11.58 -3.02
N ALA A 104 11.48 10.25 -3.01
CA ALA A 104 12.66 9.38 -2.95
C ALA A 104 13.64 9.64 -4.12
N ALA A 105 14.94 9.71 -3.82
CA ALA A 105 15.96 10.06 -4.81
C ALA A 105 16.60 8.82 -5.45
N SER A 106 16.83 7.77 -4.67
CA SER A 106 17.45 6.51 -5.11
C SER A 106 16.48 5.33 -5.12
N ASN A 107 16.88 4.21 -5.71
CA ASN A 107 16.14 2.96 -5.60
C ASN A 107 16.04 2.47 -4.14
N GLY A 108 17.08 2.72 -3.34
CA GLY A 108 17.09 2.41 -1.91
C GLY A 108 16.07 3.23 -1.13
N ASP A 109 15.99 4.53 -1.39
CA ASP A 109 15.00 5.41 -0.76
C ASP A 109 13.57 5.01 -1.17
N VAL A 110 13.36 4.65 -2.43
CA VAL A 110 12.06 4.14 -2.91
C VAL A 110 11.65 2.88 -2.18
N THR A 111 12.60 1.95 -2.01
CA THR A 111 12.36 0.69 -1.26
C THR A 111 12.02 0.99 0.20
N THR A 112 12.78 1.87 0.84
CA THR A 112 12.58 2.27 2.23
C THR A 112 11.22 2.93 2.44
N ALA A 113 10.84 3.88 1.58
CA ALA A 113 9.54 4.54 1.64
C ALA A 113 8.38 3.56 1.43
N LYS A 114 8.53 2.61 0.50
CA LYS A 114 7.57 1.53 0.25
C LYS A 114 7.40 0.63 1.47
N ASP A 115 8.50 0.14 2.05
CA ASP A 115 8.45 -0.75 3.21
C ASP A 115 7.86 -0.05 4.44
N ALA A 116 8.24 1.21 4.69
CA ALA A 116 7.65 2.02 5.74
C ALA A 116 6.13 2.21 5.53
N GLY A 117 5.71 2.53 4.30
CA GLY A 117 4.29 2.68 3.96
C GLY A 117 3.47 1.40 4.17
N VAL A 118 3.98 0.25 3.74
CA VAL A 118 3.32 -1.05 4.01
C VAL A 118 3.23 -1.30 5.53
N GLY A 119 4.29 -0.99 6.27
CA GLY A 119 4.34 -1.13 7.72
C GLY A 119 3.34 -0.25 8.48
N THR A 120 2.92 0.90 7.93
CA THR A 120 1.91 1.76 8.56
C THR A 120 0.47 1.40 8.17
N ILE A 121 0.25 0.87 6.96
CA ILE A 121 -1.07 0.45 6.46
C ILE A 121 -1.54 -0.85 7.13
N THR A 122 -0.69 -1.87 7.16
CA THR A 122 -1.03 -3.22 7.65
C THR A 122 -1.55 -3.32 9.11
N PRO A 123 -1.15 -2.47 10.07
CA PRO A 123 -1.71 -2.52 11.43
C PRO A 123 -3.05 -1.79 11.60
N VAL A 124 -3.62 -1.18 10.56
CA VAL A 124 -4.87 -0.40 10.68
C VAL A 124 -6.08 -1.31 10.92
N GLU A 125 -6.73 -1.14 12.07
CA GLU A 125 -7.84 -1.99 12.50
C GLU A 125 -9.05 -1.13 12.89
N PRO A 126 -10.30 -1.59 12.69
CA PRO A 126 -11.47 -0.91 13.22
C PRO A 126 -11.44 -0.87 14.75
N LYS A 127 -11.84 0.25 15.34
CA LYS A 127 -12.18 0.31 16.77
C LYS A 127 -13.54 -0.31 16.99
N ALA A 128 -13.57 -1.60 17.35
CA ALA A 128 -14.81 -2.31 17.66
C ALA A 128 -15.31 -1.92 19.06
N GLU A 129 -16.36 -1.10 19.12
CA GLU A 129 -16.92 -0.60 20.39
C GLU A 129 -18.43 -0.90 20.48
N VAL A 130 -19.18 -0.71 19.39
CA VAL A 130 -20.65 -0.74 19.42
C VAL A 130 -21.20 -2.14 19.69
N LYS A 131 -20.78 -3.18 18.95
CA LYS A 131 -21.30 -4.55 19.17
C LYS A 131 -20.84 -5.15 20.50
N PRO A 132 -19.56 -5.02 20.91
CA PRO A 132 -19.12 -5.48 22.23
C PRO A 132 -19.93 -4.84 23.37
N ALA A 133 -20.15 -3.52 23.33
CA ALA A 133 -20.94 -2.81 24.33
C ALA A 133 -22.40 -3.30 24.37
N ALA A 134 -23.02 -3.51 23.21
CA ALA A 134 -24.38 -4.04 23.14
C ALA A 134 -24.50 -5.47 23.69
N LYS A 135 -23.54 -6.35 23.38
CA LYS A 135 -23.47 -7.71 23.95
C LYS A 135 -23.35 -7.66 25.47
N GLN A 136 -22.47 -6.81 26.00
CA GLN A 136 -22.31 -6.62 27.44
C GLN A 136 -23.60 -6.14 28.10
N ALA A 137 -24.29 -5.16 27.52
CA ALA A 137 -25.54 -4.65 28.07
C ALA A 137 -26.66 -5.72 28.13
N ILE A 138 -26.71 -6.62 27.14
CA ILE A 138 -27.65 -7.75 27.13
C ILE A 138 -27.29 -8.75 28.24
N GLU A 139 -26.01 -9.08 28.37
CA GLU A 139 -25.51 -9.98 29.41
C GLU A 139 -25.80 -9.43 30.82
N ASP A 140 -25.58 -8.13 31.03
CA ASP A 140 -25.90 -7.46 32.29
C ASP A 140 -27.41 -7.51 32.59
N ALA A 141 -28.25 -7.27 31.59
CA ALA A 141 -29.71 -7.35 31.73
C ALA A 141 -30.18 -8.78 32.07
N TYR A 142 -29.59 -9.80 31.44
CA TYR A 142 -29.85 -11.21 31.75
C TYR A 142 -29.47 -11.53 33.20
N ASN A 143 -28.24 -11.19 33.61
CA ASN A 143 -27.75 -11.45 34.97
C ASN A 143 -28.59 -10.74 36.03
N ASN A 144 -29.01 -9.50 35.77
CA ASN A 144 -29.94 -8.78 36.64
C ASN A 144 -31.28 -9.53 36.76
N LYS A 145 -31.82 -10.05 35.64
CA LYS A 145 -33.09 -10.76 35.67
C LYS A 145 -33.01 -12.09 36.43
N VAL A 146 -31.93 -12.84 36.24
CA VAL A 146 -31.64 -14.07 37.00
C VAL A 146 -31.59 -13.76 38.50
N ALA A 147 -30.87 -12.70 38.90
CA ALA A 147 -30.78 -12.29 40.30
C ALA A 147 -32.12 -11.85 40.91
N GLU A 148 -33.02 -11.24 40.13
CA GLU A 148 -34.39 -10.93 40.57
C GLU A 148 -35.20 -12.22 40.81
N ILE A 149 -35.14 -13.19 39.90
CA ILE A 149 -35.85 -14.48 40.02
C ILE A 149 -35.39 -15.24 41.27
N GLU A 150 -34.08 -15.27 41.54
CA GLU A 150 -33.53 -15.92 42.73
C GLU A 150 -34.09 -15.35 44.04
N LYS A 151 -34.33 -14.04 44.07
CA LYS A 151 -34.84 -13.33 45.26
C LYS A 151 -36.35 -13.49 45.48
N ARG A 152 -37.10 -14.04 44.52
CA ARG A 152 -38.55 -14.24 44.67
C ARG A 152 -38.83 -15.30 45.73
N SER A 153 -39.40 -14.89 46.87
CA SER A 153 -39.78 -15.80 47.96
C SER A 153 -41.09 -16.55 47.70
N ASP A 154 -41.84 -16.14 46.68
CA ASP A 154 -43.13 -16.71 46.28
C ASP A 154 -43.00 -17.85 45.25
N LEU A 155 -41.78 -18.15 44.77
CA LEU A 155 -41.49 -19.27 43.89
C LEU A 155 -40.77 -20.40 44.63
N THR A 156 -41.10 -21.64 44.27
CA THR A 156 -40.33 -22.83 44.63
C THR A 156 -38.99 -22.88 43.89
N THR A 157 -38.08 -23.74 44.34
CA THR A 157 -36.79 -23.93 43.67
C THR A 157 -37.00 -24.38 42.21
N GLU A 158 -37.90 -25.33 41.98
CA GLU A 158 -38.22 -25.86 40.65
C GLU A 158 -38.77 -24.77 39.72
N GLU A 159 -39.65 -23.90 40.23
CA GLU A 159 -40.19 -22.77 39.44
C GLU A 159 -39.13 -21.72 39.12
N LYS A 160 -38.15 -21.50 40.01
CA LYS A 160 -37.01 -20.60 39.73
C LYS A 160 -36.08 -21.18 38.67
N GLU A 161 -35.71 -22.45 38.79
CA GLU A 161 -34.90 -23.15 37.78
C GLU A 161 -35.58 -23.11 36.41
N ALA A 162 -36.90 -23.38 36.36
CA ALA A 162 -37.67 -23.31 35.13
C ALA A 162 -37.73 -21.89 34.53
N ALA A 163 -37.70 -20.83 35.36
CA ALA A 163 -37.72 -19.45 34.89
C ALA A 163 -36.36 -18.90 34.41
N LYS A 164 -35.25 -19.61 34.69
CA LYS A 164 -33.86 -19.22 34.34
C LYS A 164 -33.35 -19.90 33.06
N ALA A 165 -33.99 -20.99 32.64
CA ALA A 165 -33.67 -21.78 31.44
C ALA A 165 -34.10 -21.07 30.15
#